data_AF-A0A1G0DT05-F1
#
_entry.id   AF-A0A1G0DT05-F1
#
_cell.length_a   1.000
_cell.length_b   1.000
_cell.length_c   1.000
_cell.angle_alpha   90.00
_cell.angle_beta   90.00
_cell.angle_gamma   90.00
#
_symmetry.space_group_name_H-M   'P 1'
#
loop_
_entity.id
_entity.type
_entity.pdbx_description
1 polymer ?
#
loop_
_entity_poly.entity_id
_entity_poly.type
_entity_poly.pdbx_seq_one_letter_code
_entity_poly.pdbx_strand_id
1 'polypeptide(L)'
;MLPEEQELIRLEAEQAELEEQVTSAELALETSKTETAQFQHRYHQNVGRLYAQLDELDALIAKVRAGLSPDDAVAQAHAQAAEQQAKASKEEAGLIEAQPTPPPEITPELKRAFRQAATLMHPDRATTEPERLRRTTLMAQVNLAYERGDQQAIEKLVAEYGQDPEAITGGDVASRIVKAIRRIAQLRRRMEEVTQEIDGMQQTDIFHLKQTIEETEAMGGDPLGDLAKQLMQELSERKIQLEIERQPLSVD
;
A
#
# COMPACT_ATOMS: atom_id res chain seq x y z
N MET A 1 3.40 -50.16 6.14
CA MET A 1 3.37 -48.80 6.70
C MET A 1 2.36 -48.80 7.82
N LEU A 2 2.75 -48.34 9.01
CA LEU A 2 1.88 -48.29 10.18
C LEU A 2 0.82 -47.18 10.01
N PRO A 3 -0.36 -47.29 10.65
CA PRO A 3 -1.39 -46.24 10.56
C PRO A 3 -0.89 -44.84 10.97
N GLU A 4 -0.02 -44.77 11.98
CA GLU A 4 0.58 -43.52 12.45
C GLU A 4 1.52 -42.89 11.41
N GLU A 5 2.26 -43.71 10.66
CA GLU A 5 3.13 -43.24 9.58
C GLU A 5 2.32 -42.70 8.40
N GLN A 6 1.19 -43.34 8.08
CA GLN A 6 0.27 -42.88 7.04
C GLN A 6 -0.37 -41.53 7.41
N GLU A 7 -0.81 -41.39 8.66
CA GLU A 7 -1.37 -40.14 9.16
C GLU A 7 -0.34 -39.02 9.17
N LEU A 8 0.91 -39.32 9.56
CA LEU A 8 1.98 -38.34 9.52
C LEU A 8 2.25 -37.85 8.09
N ILE A 9 2.30 -38.74 7.09
CA ILE A 9 2.47 -38.35 5.68
C ILE A 9 1.32 -37.47 5.20
N ARG A 10 0.07 -37.80 5.59
CA ARG A 10 -1.11 -37.01 5.26
C ARG A 10 -1.01 -35.59 5.82
N LEU A 11 -0.64 -35.46 7.10
CA LEU A 11 -0.49 -34.18 7.78
C LEU A 11 0.68 -33.37 7.22
N GLU A 12 1.80 -34.01 6.88
CA GLU A 12 2.94 -33.33 6.27
C GLU A 12 2.60 -32.78 4.87
N ALA A 13 1.81 -33.52 4.08
CA ALA A 13 1.30 -33.04 2.80
C ALA A 13 0.33 -31.85 2.97
N GLU A 14 -0.63 -31.96 3.90
CA GLU A 14 -1.58 -30.88 4.22
C GLU A 14 -0.85 -29.62 4.73
N GLN A 15 0.16 -29.79 5.58
CA GLN A 15 1.00 -28.70 6.05
C GLN A 15 1.73 -28.01 4.89
N ALA A 16 2.35 -28.77 3.99
CA ALA A 16 3.10 -28.22 2.87
C ALA A 16 2.19 -27.41 1.92
N GLU A 17 0.98 -27.92 1.64
CA GLU A 17 -0.02 -27.22 0.84
C GLU A 17 -0.43 -25.89 1.49
N LEU A 18 -0.73 -25.90 2.80
CA LEU A 18 -1.09 -24.69 3.53
C LEU A 18 0.07 -23.68 3.59
N GLU A 19 1.32 -24.14 3.71
CA GLU A 19 2.50 -23.27 3.69
C GLU A 19 2.64 -22.54 2.34
N GLU A 20 2.40 -23.23 1.23
CA GLU A 20 2.40 -22.62 -0.10
C GLU A 20 1.27 -21.61 -0.26
N GLN A 21 0.05 -21.96 0.17
CA GLN A 21 -1.10 -21.07 0.12
C GLN A 21 -0.85 -19.78 0.93
N VAL A 22 -0.39 -19.90 2.18
CA VAL A 22 -0.09 -18.73 3.04
C VAL A 22 0.97 -17.85 2.40
N THR A 23 2.07 -18.45 1.92
CA THR A 23 3.15 -17.70 1.26
C THR A 23 2.64 -16.95 0.02
N SER A 24 1.77 -17.58 -0.77
CA SER A 24 1.18 -16.95 -1.95
C SER A 24 0.24 -15.79 -1.57
N ALA A 25 -0.59 -15.98 -0.54
CA ALA A 25 -1.52 -14.96 -0.07
C ALA A 25 -0.78 -13.75 0.52
N GLU A 26 0.27 -13.97 1.32
CA GLU A 26 1.10 -12.90 1.86
C GLU A 26 1.82 -12.12 0.76
N LEU A 27 2.38 -12.81 -0.24
CA LEU A 27 2.97 -12.13 -1.39
C LEU A 27 1.92 -11.28 -2.12
N ALA A 28 0.71 -11.81 -2.34
CA ALA A 28 -0.35 -11.07 -3.00
C ALA A 28 -0.72 -9.80 -2.21
N LEU A 29 -0.85 -9.92 -0.89
CA LEU A 29 -1.11 -8.79 0.00
C LEU A 29 -0.01 -7.72 -0.10
N GLU A 30 1.26 -8.10 0.06
CA GLU A 30 2.38 -7.15 0.02
C GLU A 30 2.58 -6.53 -1.38
N THR A 31 2.32 -7.30 -2.43
CA THR A 31 2.27 -6.80 -3.82
C THR A 31 1.20 -5.72 -3.95
N SER A 32 -0.04 -6.03 -3.55
CA SER A 32 -1.17 -5.11 -3.71
C SER A 32 -1.06 -3.86 -2.83
N LYS A 33 -0.47 -3.96 -1.63
CA LYS A 33 -0.12 -2.78 -0.80
C LYS A 33 0.84 -1.87 -1.55
N THR A 34 1.90 -2.44 -2.12
CA THR A 34 2.92 -1.64 -2.83
C THR A 34 2.37 -1.03 -4.12
N GLU A 35 1.64 -1.81 -4.92
CA GLU A 35 0.99 -1.31 -6.14
C GLU A 35 -0.07 -0.23 -5.85
N THR A 36 -0.81 -0.35 -4.74
CA THR A 36 -1.73 0.71 -4.28
C THR A 36 -0.98 1.99 -3.92
N ALA A 37 0.14 1.87 -3.21
CA ALA A 37 0.99 3.03 -2.89
C ALA A 37 1.58 3.68 -4.15
N GLN A 38 2.02 2.89 -5.13
CA GLN A 38 2.49 3.40 -6.44
C GLN A 38 1.39 4.17 -7.16
N PHE A 39 0.18 3.60 -7.21
CA PHE A 39 -0.97 4.25 -7.81
C PHE A 39 -1.29 5.57 -7.11
N GLN A 40 -1.36 5.57 -5.78
CA GLN A 40 -1.63 6.77 -4.98
C GLN A 40 -0.59 7.85 -5.26
N HIS A 41 0.70 7.49 -5.32
CA HIS A 41 1.76 8.43 -5.67
C HIS A 41 1.57 9.03 -7.07
N ARG A 42 1.29 8.18 -8.08
CA ARG A 42 1.00 8.59 -9.45
C ARG A 42 -0.22 9.51 -9.53
N TYR A 43 -1.28 9.22 -8.76
CA TYR A 43 -2.48 10.03 -8.68
C TYR A 43 -2.18 11.42 -8.09
N HIS A 44 -1.50 11.50 -6.95
CA HIS A 44 -1.17 12.80 -6.34
C HIS A 44 -0.29 13.65 -7.25
N GLN A 45 0.69 13.05 -7.93
CA GLN A 45 1.57 13.78 -8.85
C GLN A 45 0.84 14.39 -10.05
N ASN A 46 -0.09 13.64 -10.65
CA ASN A 46 -0.78 14.07 -11.87
C ASN A 46 -2.02 14.92 -11.57
N VAL A 47 -2.79 14.55 -10.55
CA VAL A 47 -4.12 15.09 -10.29
C VAL A 47 -4.16 15.85 -8.96
N GLY A 48 -3.64 15.26 -7.87
CA GLY A 48 -3.69 15.88 -6.54
C GLY A 48 -3.05 17.27 -6.49
N ARG A 49 -1.92 17.47 -7.18
CA ARG A 49 -1.28 18.80 -7.28
C ARG A 49 -2.12 19.84 -8.02
N LEU A 50 -2.98 19.42 -8.95
CA LEU A 50 -3.87 20.33 -9.68
C LEU A 50 -5.05 20.73 -8.80
N TYR A 51 -5.62 19.80 -8.03
CA TYR A 51 -6.63 20.14 -7.03
C TYR A 51 -6.11 21.10 -5.97
N ALA A 52 -4.91 20.86 -5.44
CA ALA A 52 -4.29 21.79 -4.48
C ALA A 52 -4.08 23.21 -5.06
N GLN A 53 -3.79 23.32 -6.36
CA GLN A 53 -3.70 24.61 -7.04
C GLN A 53 -5.07 25.26 -7.26
N LEU A 54 -6.11 24.47 -7.55
CA LEU A 54 -7.48 24.98 -7.68
C LEU A 54 -7.96 25.54 -6.34
N ASP A 55 -7.80 24.78 -5.26
CA ASP A 55 -8.19 25.23 -3.92
C ASP A 55 -7.42 26.49 -3.49
N GLU A 56 -6.15 26.61 -3.87
CA GLU A 56 -5.38 27.84 -3.65
C GLU A 56 -5.95 29.04 -4.42
N LEU A 57 -6.33 28.86 -5.69
CA LEU A 57 -6.97 29.93 -6.46
C LEU A 57 -8.34 30.29 -5.88
N ASP A 58 -9.14 29.31 -5.49
CA ASP A 58 -10.44 29.53 -4.87
C ASP A 58 -10.31 30.28 -3.53
N ALA A 59 -9.30 29.94 -2.72
CA ALA A 59 -8.98 30.67 -1.51
C ALA A 59 -8.58 32.13 -1.80
N LEU A 60 -7.78 32.37 -2.86
CA LEU A 60 -7.40 33.72 -3.28
C LEU A 60 -8.60 34.52 -3.78
N ILE A 61 -9.49 33.92 -4.57
CA ILE A 61 -10.73 34.53 -5.06
C ILE A 61 -11.63 34.89 -3.87
N ALA A 62 -11.88 33.94 -2.97
CA ALA A 62 -12.69 34.16 -1.77
C ALA A 62 -12.12 35.29 -0.90
N LYS A 63 -10.79 35.37 -0.77
CA LYS A 63 -10.11 36.45 -0.05
C LYS A 63 -10.29 37.82 -0.72
N VAL A 64 -10.20 37.89 -2.05
CA VAL A 64 -10.47 39.14 -2.78
C VAL A 64 -11.90 39.61 -2.56
N ARG A 65 -12.88 38.71 -2.68
CA ARG A 65 -14.30 39.01 -2.44
C ARG A 65 -14.57 39.51 -1.02
N ALA A 66 -13.99 38.84 -0.02
CA ALA A 66 -14.08 39.26 1.37
C ALA A 66 -13.43 40.63 1.61
N GLY A 67 -12.37 40.97 0.88
CA GLY A 67 -11.74 42.29 0.92
C GLY A 67 -12.58 43.41 0.28
N LEU A 68 -13.38 43.09 -0.75
CA LEU A 68 -14.32 44.03 -1.38
C LEU A 68 -15.55 44.31 -0.52
N SER A 69 -15.93 43.36 0.34
CA SER A 69 -17.04 43.48 1.29
C SER A 69 -16.61 43.17 2.73
N PRO A 70 -15.83 44.05 3.39
CA PRO A 70 -15.26 43.76 4.71
C PRO A 70 -16.30 43.45 5.81
N ASP A 71 -17.48 44.05 5.71
CA ASP A 71 -18.57 43.88 6.68
C ASP A 71 -19.44 42.63 6.42
N ASP A 72 -19.20 41.90 5.32
CA ASP A 72 -19.91 40.67 5.00
C ASP A 72 -19.30 39.47 5.73
N ALA A 73 -19.90 39.10 6.86
CA ALA A 73 -19.47 37.97 7.68
C ALA A 73 -19.51 36.63 6.93
N VAL A 74 -20.40 36.44 5.94
CA VAL A 74 -20.49 35.21 5.15
C VAL A 74 -19.30 35.13 4.20
N ALA A 75 -18.95 36.25 3.55
CA ALA A 75 -17.77 36.33 2.70
C ALA A 75 -16.47 36.06 3.47
N GLN A 76 -16.35 36.61 4.69
CA GLN A 76 -15.20 36.34 5.57
C GLN A 76 -15.10 34.87 5.97
N ALA A 77 -16.20 34.25 6.39
CA ALA A 77 -16.24 32.84 6.76
C ALA A 77 -15.88 31.93 5.57
N HIS A 78 -16.39 32.25 4.38
CA HIS A 78 -16.07 31.50 3.17
C HIS A 78 -14.59 31.60 2.80
N ALA A 79 -13.98 32.79 2.89
CA ALA A 79 -12.55 32.96 2.67
C ALA A 79 -11.69 32.14 3.64
N GLN A 80 -12.06 32.11 4.93
CA GLN A 80 -11.38 31.29 5.93
C GLN A 80 -11.51 29.79 5.64
N ALA A 81 -12.70 29.32 5.28
CA ALA A 81 -12.93 27.92 4.93
C ALA A 81 -12.12 27.50 3.69
N ALA A 82 -12.11 28.34 2.65
CA ALA A 82 -11.33 28.09 1.44
C ALA A 82 -9.82 28.08 1.73
N GLU A 83 -9.32 28.95 2.62
CA GLU A 83 -7.92 28.92 3.04
C GLU A 83 -7.55 27.63 3.80
N GLN A 84 -8.45 27.14 4.67
CA GLN A 84 -8.25 25.87 5.36
C GLN A 84 -8.24 24.68 4.39
N GLN A 85 -9.17 24.67 3.43
CA GLN A 85 -9.22 23.66 2.37
C GLN A 85 -7.93 23.66 1.54
N ALA A 86 -7.47 24.82 1.10
CA ALA A 86 -6.22 24.95 0.33
C ALA A 86 -4.99 24.44 1.10
N LYS A 87 -4.96 24.61 2.43
CA LYS A 87 -3.89 24.05 3.28
C LYS A 87 -3.99 22.53 3.35
N ALA A 88 -5.18 22.00 3.62
CA ALA A 88 -5.41 20.54 3.70
C ALA A 88 -5.03 19.84 2.38
N SER A 89 -5.46 20.37 1.24
CA SER A 89 -5.14 19.80 -0.08
C SER A 89 -3.65 19.86 -0.42
N LYS A 90 -2.92 20.89 0.04
CA LYS A 90 -1.46 20.96 -0.10
C LYS A 90 -0.74 19.92 0.76
N GLU A 91 -1.22 19.68 1.97
CA GLU A 91 -0.71 18.63 2.85
C GLU A 91 -0.93 17.25 2.22
N GLU A 92 -2.15 16.97 1.79
CA GLU A 92 -2.54 15.69 1.18
C GLU A 92 -1.79 15.42 -0.13
N ALA A 93 -1.59 16.43 -0.98
CA ALA A 93 -0.83 16.29 -2.22
C ALA A 93 0.69 16.16 -2.00
N GLY A 94 1.18 16.14 -0.75
CA GLY A 94 2.60 16.07 -0.44
C GLY A 94 3.39 17.28 -0.94
N LEU A 95 2.76 18.46 -0.98
CA LEU A 95 3.37 19.71 -1.42
C LEU A 95 4.04 20.49 -0.26
N ILE A 96 3.82 20.06 0.98
CA ILE A 96 4.40 20.68 2.19
C ILE A 96 5.69 19.97 2.63
N GLU A 97 5.79 18.66 2.44
CA GLU A 97 6.98 17.86 2.75
C GLU A 97 7.76 17.47 1.47
N ALA A 98 9.03 17.08 1.61
CA ALA A 98 9.78 16.53 0.48
C ALA A 98 9.01 15.32 -0.07
N GLN A 99 8.68 15.35 -1.36
CA GLN A 99 7.88 14.29 -1.94
C GLN A 99 8.49 12.92 -1.63
N PRO A 100 7.70 12.00 -1.07
CA PRO A 100 8.19 10.65 -0.82
C PRO A 100 8.72 10.10 -2.15
N THR A 101 9.87 9.42 -2.09
CA THR A 101 10.41 8.72 -3.25
C THR A 101 9.32 7.80 -3.81
N PRO A 102 9.15 7.74 -5.15
CA PRO A 102 8.14 6.87 -5.74
C PRO A 102 8.35 5.44 -5.23
N PRO A 103 7.28 4.74 -4.83
CA PRO A 103 7.40 3.36 -4.44
C PRO A 103 7.99 2.57 -5.63
N PRO A 104 8.89 1.61 -5.35
CA PRO A 104 9.64 0.91 -6.39
C PRO A 104 8.74 -0.06 -7.15
N GLU A 105 9.03 -0.27 -8.44
CA GLU A 105 8.31 -1.24 -9.26
C GLU A 105 8.50 -2.67 -8.74
N ILE A 106 7.41 -3.44 -8.67
CA ILE A 106 7.47 -4.82 -8.23
C ILE A 106 7.84 -5.72 -9.42
N THR A 107 9.09 -6.17 -9.45
CA THR A 107 9.58 -7.06 -10.51
C THR A 107 9.22 -8.53 -10.26
N PRO A 108 9.14 -9.37 -11.31
CA PRO A 108 9.00 -10.82 -11.16
C PRO A 108 10.11 -11.45 -10.30
N GLU A 109 11.34 -10.94 -10.41
CA GLU A 109 12.50 -11.39 -9.65
C GLU A 109 12.36 -11.07 -8.16
N LEU A 110 11.87 -9.88 -7.82
CA LEU A 110 11.57 -9.49 -6.44
C LEU A 110 10.47 -10.37 -5.84
N LYS A 111 9.38 -10.63 -6.59
CA LYS A 111 8.31 -11.58 -6.19
C LYS A 111 8.89 -12.97 -5.91
N ARG A 112 9.83 -13.44 -6.75
CA ARG A 112 10.50 -14.74 -6.56
C ARG A 112 11.38 -14.76 -5.32
N ALA A 113 12.18 -13.73 -5.09
CA ALA A 113 13.04 -13.60 -3.92
C ALA A 113 12.20 -13.61 -2.62
N PHE A 114 11.09 -12.88 -2.60
CA PHE A 114 10.15 -12.88 -1.47
C PHE A 114 9.60 -14.27 -1.18
N ARG A 115 9.08 -15.00 -2.19
CA ARG A 115 8.57 -16.37 -1.97
C ARG A 115 9.65 -17.28 -1.40
N GLN A 116 10.87 -17.19 -1.93
CA GLN A 116 11.97 -17.99 -1.41
C GLN A 116 12.27 -17.66 0.07
N ALA A 117 12.29 -16.38 0.42
CA ALA A 117 12.50 -15.93 1.79
C ALA A 117 11.38 -16.39 2.74
N ALA A 118 10.12 -16.18 2.36
CA ALA A 118 8.96 -16.62 3.13
C ALA A 118 8.98 -18.15 3.33
N THR A 119 9.19 -18.93 2.27
CA THR A 119 9.26 -20.40 2.36
C THR A 119 10.33 -20.88 3.35
N LEU A 120 11.45 -20.17 3.48
CA LEU A 120 12.55 -20.55 4.39
C LEU A 120 12.36 -20.03 5.81
N MET A 121 11.93 -18.78 5.95
CA MET A 121 12.03 -17.98 7.17
C MET A 121 10.68 -17.63 7.80
N HIS A 122 9.54 -18.05 7.24
CA HIS A 122 8.23 -17.68 7.78
C HIS A 122 8.08 -18.10 9.26
N PRO A 123 7.59 -17.22 10.16
CA PRO A 123 7.48 -17.46 11.60
C PRO A 123 6.70 -18.71 11.96
N ASP A 124 5.64 -18.97 11.22
CA ASP A 124 4.84 -20.17 11.35
C ASP A 124 5.71 -21.45 11.37
N ARG A 125 6.78 -21.53 10.57
CA ARG A 125 7.66 -22.73 10.49
C ARG A 125 8.40 -23.04 11.79
N ALA A 126 8.36 -22.15 12.78
CA ALA A 126 8.99 -22.35 14.07
C ALA A 126 8.38 -23.50 14.88
N THR A 127 9.24 -24.24 15.55
CA THR A 127 8.86 -25.32 16.48
C THR A 127 8.85 -24.86 17.94
N THR A 128 9.49 -23.73 18.23
CA THR A 128 9.59 -23.14 19.57
C THR A 128 9.26 -21.65 19.54
N GLU A 129 8.84 -21.11 20.68
CA GLU A 129 8.54 -19.68 20.81
C GLU A 129 9.75 -18.76 20.52
N PRO A 130 10.98 -19.07 21.00
CA PRO A 130 12.17 -18.30 20.63
C PRO A 130 12.46 -18.30 19.13
N GLU A 131 12.32 -19.46 18.47
CA GLU A 131 12.49 -19.57 17.02
C GLU A 131 11.43 -18.75 16.28
N ARG A 132 10.17 -18.78 16.76
CA ARG A 132 9.06 -18.00 16.20
C ARG A 132 9.37 -16.52 16.23
N LEU A 133 9.80 -15.99 17.38
CA LEU A 133 10.15 -14.58 17.54
C LEU A 133 11.28 -14.17 16.58
N ARG A 134 12.34 -14.99 16.48
CA ARG A 134 13.45 -14.74 15.57
C ARG A 134 12.99 -14.68 14.12
N ARG A 135 12.19 -15.66 13.69
CA ARG A 135 11.63 -15.71 12.33
C ARG A 135 10.66 -14.57 12.06
N THR A 136 9.87 -14.13 13.04
CA THR A 136 9.02 -12.93 12.94
C THR A 136 9.87 -11.69 12.64
N THR A 137 10.99 -11.52 13.33
CA THR A 137 11.92 -10.40 13.06
C THR A 137 12.52 -10.48 11.67
N LEU A 138 12.90 -11.67 11.19
CA LEU A 138 13.40 -11.86 9.83
C LEU A 138 12.34 -11.55 8.78
N MET A 139 11.11 -12.05 8.96
CA MET A 139 10.02 -11.81 8.03
C MET A 139 9.65 -10.32 7.94
N ALA A 140 9.68 -9.60 9.07
CA ALA A 140 9.50 -8.15 9.06
C ALA A 140 10.58 -7.43 8.23
N GLN A 141 11.83 -7.91 8.26
CA GLN A 141 12.90 -7.36 7.40
C GLN A 141 12.69 -7.70 5.93
N VAL A 142 12.20 -8.90 5.63
CA VAL A 142 11.84 -9.31 4.26
C VAL A 142 10.72 -8.43 3.70
N ASN A 143 9.65 -8.19 4.48
CA ASN A 143 8.55 -7.31 4.08
C ASN A 143 9.05 -5.89 3.82
N LEU A 144 9.87 -5.34 4.73
CA LEU A 144 10.44 -4.00 4.54
C LEU A 144 11.33 -3.90 3.29
N ALA A 145 12.13 -4.93 3.02
CA ALA A 145 12.96 -4.97 1.81
C ALA A 145 12.08 -5.09 0.55
N TYR A 146 10.98 -5.84 0.62
CA TYR A 146 10.02 -5.99 -0.47
C TYR A 146 9.31 -4.68 -0.81
N GLU A 147 8.78 -3.99 0.20
CA GLU A 147 8.18 -2.64 0.06
C GLU A 147 9.15 -1.64 -0.57
N ARG A 148 10.46 -1.81 -0.30
CA ARG A 148 11.55 -0.98 -0.85
C ARG A 148 12.12 -1.50 -2.16
N GLY A 149 11.58 -2.57 -2.72
CA GLY A 149 12.08 -3.14 -3.97
C GLY A 149 13.52 -3.67 -3.88
N ASP A 150 14.03 -3.88 -2.68
CA ASP A 150 15.42 -4.25 -2.41
C ASP A 150 15.58 -5.77 -2.48
N GLN A 151 15.60 -6.28 -3.72
CA GLN A 151 15.80 -7.70 -4.00
C GLN A 151 17.10 -8.21 -3.37
N GLN A 152 18.18 -7.41 -3.42
CA GLN A 152 19.49 -7.80 -2.92
C GLN A 152 19.47 -7.99 -1.40
N ALA A 153 18.74 -7.15 -0.67
CA ALA A 153 18.54 -7.33 0.76
C ALA A 153 17.79 -8.64 1.09
N ILE A 154 16.74 -8.98 0.33
CA ILE A 154 16.02 -10.24 0.51
C ILE A 154 16.94 -11.44 0.25
N GLU A 155 17.70 -11.43 -0.85
CA GLU A 155 18.65 -12.49 -1.18
C GLU A 155 19.75 -12.65 -0.13
N LYS A 156 20.22 -11.54 0.44
CA LYS A 156 21.19 -11.55 1.52
C LYS A 156 20.61 -12.20 2.79
N LEU A 157 19.38 -11.85 3.18
CA LEU A 157 18.70 -12.47 4.32
C LEU A 157 18.54 -13.99 4.12
N VAL A 158 18.19 -14.43 2.90
CA VAL A 158 18.12 -15.85 2.54
C VAL A 158 19.47 -16.54 2.68
N ALA A 159 20.55 -15.92 2.18
CA ALA A 159 21.89 -16.48 2.24
C ALA A 159 22.41 -16.60 3.69
N GLU A 160 22.17 -15.58 4.52
CA GLU A 160 22.54 -15.58 5.94
C GLU A 160 21.75 -16.63 6.73
N TYR A 161 20.47 -16.82 6.41
CA TYR A 161 19.63 -17.82 7.06
C TYR A 161 20.02 -19.26 6.69
N GLY A 162 20.40 -19.52 5.44
CA GLY A 162 20.79 -20.86 4.97
C GLY A 162 22.07 -21.41 5.61
N GLN A 163 22.83 -20.59 6.34
CA GLN A 163 24.03 -21.00 7.08
C GLN A 163 23.74 -21.48 8.51
N ASP A 164 22.46 -21.51 8.91
CA ASP A 164 22.06 -21.77 10.29
C ASP A 164 21.73 -23.26 10.57
N PRO A 165 22.46 -23.93 11.47
CA PRO A 165 22.42 -25.40 11.61
C PRO A 165 21.40 -25.92 12.65
N GLU A 166 20.17 -25.40 12.67
CA GLU A 166 19.12 -25.93 13.57
C GLU A 166 17.98 -26.63 12.82
N ALA A 167 18.30 -27.81 12.28
CA ALA A 167 17.32 -28.83 11.95
C ALA A 167 17.35 -29.91 13.05
N ILE A 168 16.55 -29.73 14.11
CA ILE A 168 16.42 -30.78 15.14
C ILE A 168 15.62 -31.94 14.56
N THR A 169 16.35 -32.99 14.20
CA THR A 169 15.84 -34.35 14.02
C THR A 169 15.79 -35.03 15.40
N GLY A 170 14.66 -35.66 15.74
CA GLY A 170 14.55 -36.47 16.95
C GLY A 170 13.21 -36.33 17.67
N GLY A 171 12.24 -37.14 17.27
CA GLY A 171 10.99 -37.36 17.99
C GLY A 171 10.32 -38.61 17.43
N ASP A 172 9.62 -39.36 18.28
CA ASP A 172 8.78 -40.48 17.83
C ASP A 172 7.68 -39.99 16.87
N VAL A 173 7.07 -40.92 16.13
CA VAL A 173 6.04 -40.62 15.11
C VAL A 173 4.88 -39.82 15.73
N ALA A 174 4.48 -40.16 16.95
CA ALA A 174 3.44 -39.46 17.70
C ALA A 174 3.78 -37.98 17.97
N SER A 175 5.01 -37.66 18.38
CA SER A 175 5.43 -36.27 18.58
C SER A 175 5.42 -35.47 17.28
N ARG A 176 5.75 -36.09 16.14
CA ARG A 176 5.71 -35.41 14.83
C ARG A 176 4.29 -35.10 14.39
N ILE A 177 3.35 -36.03 14.60
CA ILE A 177 1.92 -35.83 14.34
C ILE A 177 1.39 -34.63 15.13
N VAL A 178 1.67 -34.57 16.45
CA VAL A 178 1.21 -33.46 17.30
C VAL A 178 1.78 -32.11 16.84
N LYS A 179 3.05 -32.07 16.42
CA LYS A 179 3.66 -30.86 15.87
C LYS A 179 2.99 -30.43 14.56
N ALA A 180 2.77 -31.36 13.63
CA ALA A 180 2.11 -31.08 12.35
C ALA A 180 0.69 -30.53 12.54
N ILE A 181 -0.10 -31.10 13.45
CA ILE A 181 -1.46 -30.59 13.76
C ILE A 181 -1.41 -29.15 14.27
N ARG A 182 -0.52 -28.84 15.22
CA ARG A 182 -0.38 -27.47 15.76
C ARG A 182 0.02 -26.48 14.69
N ARG A 183 0.93 -26.90 13.82
CA ARG A 183 1.45 -26.13 12.69
C ARG A 183 0.35 -25.82 11.66
N ILE A 184 -0.42 -26.82 11.26
CA ILE A 184 -1.61 -26.66 10.39
C ILE A 184 -2.60 -25.66 11.01
N ALA A 185 -2.87 -25.77 12.31
CA ALA A 185 -3.78 -24.85 12.99
C ALA A 185 -3.26 -23.39 12.99
N GLN A 186 -1.95 -23.18 13.10
CA GLN A 186 -1.34 -21.85 12.99
C GLN A 186 -1.47 -21.30 11.56
N LEU A 187 -1.13 -22.10 10.55
CA LEU A 187 -1.22 -21.71 9.13
C LEU A 187 -2.64 -21.33 8.73
N ARG A 188 -3.64 -22.09 9.19
CA ARG A 188 -5.05 -21.77 8.92
C ARG A 188 -5.48 -20.43 9.53
N ARG A 189 -5.04 -20.12 10.75
CA ARG A 189 -5.28 -18.80 11.36
C ARG A 189 -4.60 -17.69 10.58
N ARG A 190 -3.33 -17.89 10.19
CA ARG A 190 -2.59 -16.90 9.41
C ARG A 190 -3.25 -16.66 8.04
N MET A 191 -3.72 -17.70 7.39
CA MET A 191 -4.49 -17.60 6.15
C MET A 191 -5.74 -16.74 6.33
N GLU A 192 -6.49 -16.95 7.41
CA GLU A 192 -7.69 -16.16 7.72
C GLU A 192 -7.33 -14.68 7.96
N GLU A 193 -6.29 -14.40 8.73
CA GLU A 193 -5.79 -13.04 8.97
C GLU A 193 -5.39 -12.34 7.67
N VAL A 194 -4.58 -12.99 6.83
CA VAL A 194 -4.12 -12.43 5.55
C VAL A 194 -5.31 -12.19 4.61
N THR A 195 -6.29 -13.09 4.59
CA THR A 195 -7.50 -12.90 3.79
C THR A 195 -8.28 -11.68 4.26
N GLN A 196 -8.45 -11.49 5.57
CA GLN A 196 -9.11 -10.31 6.13
C GLN A 196 -8.33 -9.02 5.83
N GLU A 197 -7.00 -9.04 5.87
CA GLU A 197 -6.16 -7.91 5.49
C GLU A 197 -6.34 -7.55 4.00
N ILE A 198 -6.40 -8.56 3.11
CA ILE A 198 -6.67 -8.36 1.68
C ILE A 198 -8.06 -7.75 1.49
N ASP A 199 -9.10 -8.34 2.11
CA ASP A 199 -10.48 -7.86 1.98
C ASP A 199 -10.63 -6.41 2.48
N GLY A 200 -9.98 -6.09 3.60
CA GLY A 200 -10.00 -4.74 4.17
C GLY A 200 -9.33 -3.70 3.24
N MET A 201 -8.20 -4.06 2.64
CA MET A 201 -7.54 -3.21 1.63
C MET A 201 -8.41 -3.05 0.38
N GLN A 202 -9.06 -4.11 -0.08
CA GLN A 202 -9.92 -4.08 -1.27
C GLN A 202 -11.15 -3.19 -1.12
N GLN A 203 -11.59 -2.92 0.11
CA GLN A 203 -12.72 -2.03 0.42
C GLN A 203 -12.35 -0.54 0.49
N THR A 204 -11.06 -0.21 0.34
CA THR A 204 -10.63 1.20 0.40
C THR A 204 -10.95 1.94 -0.90
N ASP A 205 -11.32 3.22 -0.79
CA ASP A 205 -11.64 4.06 -1.94
C ASP A 205 -10.47 4.16 -2.92
N ILE A 206 -9.24 4.26 -2.40
CA ILE A 206 -8.02 4.32 -3.22
C ILE A 206 -7.80 3.05 -4.04
N PHE A 207 -8.14 1.88 -3.48
CA PHE A 207 -8.03 0.61 -4.18
C PHE A 207 -9.10 0.49 -5.27
N HIS A 208 -10.34 0.87 -5.00
CA HIS A 208 -11.40 0.91 -6.02
C HIS A 208 -11.08 1.90 -7.16
N LEU A 209 -10.54 3.07 -6.82
CA LEU A 209 -10.09 4.05 -7.79
C LEU A 209 -8.95 3.48 -8.65
N LYS A 210 -7.94 2.84 -8.04
CA LYS A 210 -6.86 2.15 -8.76
C LYS A 210 -7.41 1.16 -9.77
N GLN A 211 -8.31 0.26 -9.35
CA GLN A 211 -8.90 -0.75 -10.23
C GLN A 211 -9.62 -0.13 -11.42
N THR A 212 -10.47 0.87 -11.17
CA THR A 212 -11.24 1.55 -12.22
C THR A 212 -10.32 2.20 -13.27
N ILE A 213 -9.25 2.85 -12.80
CA ILE A 213 -8.27 3.51 -13.67
C ILE A 213 -7.48 2.46 -14.46
N GLU A 214 -6.95 1.44 -13.81
CA GLU A 214 -6.16 0.37 -14.46
C GLU A 214 -6.99 -0.39 -15.51
N GLU A 215 -8.27 -0.65 -15.25
CA GLU A 215 -9.18 -1.26 -16.22
C GLU A 215 -9.35 -0.39 -17.47
N THR A 216 -9.51 0.92 -17.27
CA THR A 216 -9.65 1.88 -18.38
C THR A 216 -8.35 1.99 -19.18
N GLU A 217 -7.20 2.01 -18.50
CA GLU A 217 -5.88 2.02 -19.12
C GLU A 217 -5.61 0.73 -19.92
N ALA A 218 -6.04 -0.43 -19.42
CA ALA A 218 -5.95 -1.70 -20.13
C ALA A 218 -6.79 -1.73 -21.42
N MET A 219 -7.85 -0.92 -21.49
CA MET A 219 -8.65 -0.70 -22.70
C MET A 219 -8.08 0.38 -23.63
N GLY A 220 -6.92 0.97 -23.30
CA GLY A 220 -6.22 1.99 -24.08
C GLY A 220 -6.64 3.44 -23.79
N GLY A 221 -7.38 3.68 -22.70
CA GLY A 221 -7.70 5.02 -22.22
C GLY A 221 -6.58 5.66 -21.39
N ASP A 222 -6.71 6.96 -21.11
CA ASP A 222 -5.81 7.71 -20.21
C ASP A 222 -6.64 8.57 -19.24
N PRO A 223 -7.38 7.95 -18.30
CA PRO A 223 -8.32 8.65 -17.44
C PRO A 223 -7.65 9.68 -16.52
N LEU A 224 -6.43 9.42 -16.03
CA LEU A 224 -5.69 10.39 -15.22
C LEU A 224 -5.22 11.58 -16.06
N GLY A 225 -4.73 11.34 -17.29
CA GLY A 225 -4.33 12.42 -18.19
C GLY A 225 -5.51 13.25 -18.66
N ASP A 226 -6.67 12.64 -18.92
CA ASP A 226 -7.89 13.35 -19.29
C ASP A 226 -8.44 14.19 -18.14
N LEU A 227 -8.44 13.65 -16.91
CA LEU A 227 -8.79 14.42 -15.72
C LEU A 227 -7.80 15.58 -15.49
N ALA A 228 -6.50 15.34 -15.67
CA ALA A 228 -5.49 16.40 -15.55
C ALA A 228 -5.73 17.54 -16.56
N LYS A 229 -6.07 17.22 -17.82
CA LYS A 229 -6.41 18.24 -18.84
C LYS A 229 -7.63 19.06 -18.43
N GLN A 230 -8.68 18.42 -17.90
CA GLN A 230 -9.88 19.10 -17.41
C GLN A 230 -9.53 20.06 -16.27
N LEU A 231 -8.77 19.61 -15.28
CA LEU A 231 -8.34 20.45 -14.15
C LEU A 231 -7.43 21.60 -14.60
N MET A 232 -6.57 21.38 -15.59
CA MET A 232 -5.76 22.46 -16.17
C MET A 232 -6.61 23.54 -16.85
N GLN A 233 -7.71 23.14 -17.50
CA GLN A 233 -8.67 24.10 -18.05
C GLN A 233 -9.35 24.90 -16.94
N GLU A 234 -9.85 24.23 -15.90
CA GLU A 234 -10.46 24.91 -14.73
C GLU A 234 -9.48 25.85 -14.05
N LEU A 235 -8.21 25.47 -13.91
CA LEU A 235 -7.16 26.32 -13.36
C LEU A 235 -6.99 27.60 -14.19
N SER A 236 -7.04 27.50 -15.51
CA SER A 236 -6.97 28.67 -16.40
C SER A 236 -8.18 29.59 -16.20
N GLU A 237 -9.38 29.02 -16.11
CA GLU A 237 -10.62 29.77 -15.89
C GLU A 237 -10.61 30.50 -14.54
N ARG A 238 -10.15 29.84 -13.47
CA ARG A 238 -10.02 30.43 -12.12
C ARG A 238 -8.96 31.53 -12.06
N LYS A 239 -7.84 31.37 -12.79
CA LYS A 239 -6.84 32.45 -12.90
C LYS A 239 -7.42 33.70 -13.56
N ILE A 240 -8.13 33.54 -14.68
CA ILE A 240 -8.80 34.66 -15.36
C ILE A 240 -9.82 35.31 -14.42
N GLN A 241 -10.63 34.50 -13.72
CA GLN A 241 -11.59 35.01 -12.75
C GLN A 241 -10.91 35.83 -11.64
N LEU A 242 -9.82 35.32 -11.06
CA LEU A 242 -9.05 36.03 -10.03
C LEU A 242 -8.49 37.36 -10.55
N GLU A 243 -8.01 37.39 -11.80
CA GLU A 243 -7.52 38.63 -12.43
C GLU A 243 -8.63 39.67 -12.60
N ILE A 244 -9.80 39.25 -13.07
CA ILE A 244 -10.98 40.13 -13.23
C ILE A 244 -11.40 40.71 -11.88
N GLU A 245 -11.49 39.88 -10.84
CA GLU A 245 -11.90 40.33 -9.50
C GLU A 245 -10.86 41.23 -8.82
N ARG A 246 -9.58 41.14 -9.22
CA ARG A 246 -8.51 42.02 -8.74
C ARG A 246 -8.42 43.34 -9.47
N GLN A 247 -8.96 43.46 -10.69
CA GLN A 247 -8.99 44.74 -11.38
C GLN A 247 -9.97 45.67 -10.66
N PRO A 248 -9.56 46.90 -10.30
CA PRO A 248 -10.52 47.87 -9.80
C PRO A 248 -11.53 48.11 -10.93
N LEU A 249 -12.83 48.04 -10.62
CA LEU A 249 -13.88 48.54 -11.49
C LEU A 249 -13.50 49.98 -11.86
N SER A 250 -12.98 50.17 -13.08
CA SER A 250 -12.82 51.50 -13.67
C SER A 250 -14.23 51.99 -13.96
N VAL A 251 -14.83 52.64 -12.98
CA VAL A 251 -16.10 53.34 -13.15
C VAL A 251 -15.73 54.70 -13.75
N ASP A 252 -16.01 54.86 -15.05
CA ASP A 252 -16.16 56.15 -15.73
C ASP A 252 -17.32 56.96 -15.13
#